data_AF-A0AAD5BBS3-F1
#
_entry.id   AF-A0AAD5BBS3-F1
#
_cell.length_a   1.000
_cell.length_b   1.000
_cell.length_c   1.000
_cell.angle_alpha   90.00
_cell.angle_beta   90.00
_cell.angle_gamma   90.00
#
_symmetry.space_group_name_H-M   'P 1'
#
loop_
_entity.id
_entity.type
_entity.pdbx_description
1 polymer ?
#
loop_
_entity_poly.entity_id
_entity_poly.type
_entity_poly.pdbx_seq_one_letter_code
_entity_poly.pdbx_strand_id
1 'polypeptide(L)'
;MVNDLLLLYIIIELQSYSLYIITGVHHKSYNATRGSMLYFVTGGIASIGILLSSYFVYNTVGSCNITDITNYYAIHNASSLFDSLDILVLALIFKMGLAPLHS
;
A
#
# COMPACT_ATOMS: atom_id res chain seq x y z
N MET A 1 -17.60 -4.28 4.04
CA MET A 1 -16.71 -4.51 2.88
C MET A 1 -16.09 -3.17 2.52
N VAL A 2 -14.77 -3.10 2.36
CA VAL A 2 -14.08 -1.86 1.98
C VAL A 2 -14.30 -1.64 0.49
N ASN A 3 -14.94 -0.55 0.11
CA ASN A 3 -15.24 -0.22 -1.29
C ASN A 3 -14.46 1.01 -1.78
N ASP A 4 -13.61 1.59 -0.94
CA ASP A 4 -12.85 2.80 -1.24
C ASP A 4 -11.36 2.52 -1.06
N LEU A 5 -10.58 2.90 -2.06
CA LEU A 5 -9.14 2.69 -2.13
C LEU A 5 -8.39 3.52 -1.08
N LEU A 6 -8.91 4.69 -0.70
CA LEU A 6 -8.39 5.49 0.42
C LEU A 6 -8.61 4.78 1.75
N LEU A 7 -9.80 4.21 1.95
CA LEU A 7 -10.15 3.51 3.18
C LEU A 7 -9.33 2.23 3.33
N LEU A 8 -9.04 1.54 2.23
CA LEU A 8 -8.10 0.42 2.18
C LEU A 8 -6.70 0.84 2.65
N TYR A 9 -6.17 1.97 2.14
CA TYR A 9 -4.87 2.50 2.57
C TYR A 9 -4.83 2.77 4.07
N ILE A 10 -5.86 3.41 4.63
CA ILE A 10 -5.93 3.73 6.07
C ILE A 10 -5.90 2.46 6.92
N ILE A 11 -6.63 1.42 6.54
CA ILE A 11 -6.67 0.15 7.28
C ILE A 11 -5.29 -0.52 7.26
N ILE A 12 -4.61 -0.53 6.12
CA ILE A 12 -3.28 -1.12 5.97
C ILE A 12 -2.25 -0.37 6.83
N GLU A 13 -2.28 0.96 6.84
CA GLU A 13 -1.38 1.76 7.68
C GLU A 13 -1.63 1.52 9.16
N LEU A 14 -2.90 1.49 9.59
CA LEU A 14 -3.26 1.27 10.98
C LEU A 14 -2.79 -0.11 11.48
N GLN A 15 -2.92 -1.15 10.65
CA GLN A 15 -2.36 -2.47 10.95
C GLN A 15 -0.82 -2.43 11.02
N SER A 16 -0.17 -1.72 10.09
CA SER A 16 1.29 -1.62 10.02
C SER A 16 1.87 -0.94 11.27
N TYR A 17 1.27 0.16 11.73
CA TYR A 17 1.68 0.84 12.96
C TYR A 17 1.62 -0.08 14.19
N SER A 18 0.58 -0.91 14.30
CA SER A 18 0.49 -1.89 15.38
C SER A 18 1.66 -2.88 15.35
N LEU A 19 2.02 -3.39 14.17
CA LEU A 19 3.16 -4.30 13.99
C LEU A 19 4.52 -3.63 14.28
N TYR A 20 4.68 -2.36 13.88
CA TYR A 20 5.89 -1.59 14.19
C TYR A 20 6.11 -1.47 15.70
N ILE A 21 5.03 -1.28 16.46
CA ILE A 21 5.09 -1.23 17.92
C ILE A 21 5.43 -2.61 18.50
N ILE A 22 4.76 -3.67 18.04
CA ILE A 22 4.95 -5.04 18.55
C ILE A 22 6.40 -5.53 18.33
N THR A 23 6.97 -5.27 17.15
CA THR A 23 8.36 -5.66 16.84
C THR A 23 9.39 -4.94 17.73
N GLY A 24 9.08 -3.74 18.21
CA GLY A 24 9.93 -2.94 19.10
C GLY A 24 9.76 -3.19 20.60
N VAL A 25 8.85 -4.07 21.03
CA VAL A 25 8.53 -4.28 22.47
C VAL A 25 9.77 -4.67 23.28
N HIS A 26 10.62 -5.54 22.74
CA HIS A 26 11.88 -5.98 23.36
C HIS A 26 13.03 -4.98 23.16
N HIS A 27 12.82 -3.71 23.49
CA HIS A 27 13.75 -2.59 23.29
C HIS A 27 15.16 -2.77 23.92
N LYS A 28 15.33 -3.68 24.87
CA LYS A 28 16.65 -3.99 25.48
C LYS A 28 17.56 -4.80 24.55
N SER A 29 17.00 -5.49 23.56
CA SER A 29 17.77 -6.24 22.58
C SER A 29 18.10 -5.36 21.37
N TYR A 30 19.38 -5.26 21.04
CA TYR A 30 19.85 -4.54 19.85
C TYR A 30 19.20 -5.05 18.55
N ASN A 31 18.97 -6.37 18.45
CA ASN A 31 18.36 -6.95 17.26
C ASN A 31 16.88 -6.56 17.12
N ALA A 32 16.15 -6.46 18.24
CA ALA A 32 14.73 -6.09 18.20
C ALA A 32 14.55 -4.63 17.77
N THR A 33 15.34 -3.70 18.32
CA THR A 33 15.28 -2.28 17.95
C THR A 33 15.72 -2.03 16.52
N ARG A 34 16.77 -2.74 16.06
CA ARG A 34 17.21 -2.66 14.66
C ARG A 34 16.15 -3.24 13.71
N GLY A 35 15.55 -4.37 14.06
CA GLY A 35 14.49 -5.01 13.26
C GLY A 35 13.24 -4.16 13.14
N SER A 36 12.76 -3.57 14.25
CA SER A 36 11.59 -2.70 14.24
C SER A 36 11.80 -1.45 13.39
N MET A 37 13.02 -0.87 13.45
CA MET A 37 13.35 0.32 12.67
C MET A 37 13.46 0.01 11.17
N LEU A 38 14.08 -1.11 10.79
CA LEU A 38 14.12 -1.55 9.39
C LEU A 38 12.72 -1.86 8.85
N TYR A 39 11.88 -2.52 9.64
CA TYR A 39 10.51 -2.84 9.25
C TYR A 39 9.63 -1.58 9.11
N PHE A 40 9.80 -0.59 10.00
CA PHE A 40 9.16 0.71 9.88
C PHE A 40 9.55 1.44 8.59
N VAL A 41 10.85 1.49 8.27
CA VAL A 41 11.35 2.21 7.08
C VAL A 41 10.92 1.53 5.78
N THR A 42 11.12 0.21 5.67
CA THR A 42 10.73 -0.56 4.48
C THR A 42 9.21 -0.51 4.26
N GLY A 43 8.44 -0.70 5.34
CA GLY A 43 6.99 -0.58 5.30
C GLY A 43 6.52 0.84 4.95
N GLY A 44 7.21 1.89 5.39
CA GLY A 44 6.89 3.28 5.04
C GLY A 44 7.15 3.61 3.57
N ILE A 45 8.22 3.08 2.97
CA ILE A 45 8.49 3.22 1.54
C ILE A 45 7.37 2.55 0.72
N ALA A 46 6.91 1.38 1.17
CA ALA A 46 5.77 0.69 0.55
C ALA A 46 4.47 1.52 0.61
N SER A 47 4.22 2.16 1.75
CA SER A 47 3.06 3.03 1.95
C SER A 47 3.02 4.19 0.96
N ILE A 48 4.19 4.81 0.71
CA ILE A 48 4.31 5.90 -0.26
C ILE A 48 3.96 5.39 -1.66
N GLY A 49 4.40 4.18 -2.03
CA GLY A 49 4.05 3.56 -3.31
C GLY A 49 2.54 3.33 -3.47
N ILE A 50 1.88 2.81 -2.41
CA ILE A 50 0.42 2.60 -2.42
C ILE A 50 -0.29 3.95 -2.59
N LEU A 51 0.06 4.95 -1.79
CA LEU A 51 -0.59 6.27 -1.85
C LEU A 51 -0.36 6.99 -3.18
N LEU A 52 0.85 6.86 -3.76
CA LEU A 52 1.17 7.43 -5.07
C LEU A 52 0.34 6.78 -6.18
N SER A 53 0.17 5.46 -6.16
CA SER A 53 -0.70 4.77 -7.11
C SER A 53 -2.16 5.20 -6.94
N SER A 54 -2.67 5.28 -5.71
CA SER A 54 -4.02 5.78 -5.41
C SER A 54 -4.24 7.18 -5.99
N TYR A 55 -3.24 8.06 -5.89
CA TYR A 55 -3.28 9.38 -6.48
C TYR A 55 -3.41 9.35 -8.01
N PHE A 56 -2.64 8.48 -8.69
CA PHE A 56 -2.75 8.33 -10.15
C PHE A 56 -4.12 7.79 -10.59
N VAL A 57 -4.68 6.84 -9.85
CA VAL A 57 -6.04 6.33 -10.10
C VAL A 57 -7.07 7.45 -9.91
N TYR A 58 -6.97 8.21 -8.81
CA TYR A 58 -7.86 9.35 -8.58
C TYR A 58 -7.73 10.43 -9.65
N ASN A 59 -6.51 10.71 -10.13
CA ASN A 59 -6.28 11.72 -11.17
C ASN A 59 -6.91 11.35 -12.52
N THR A 60 -7.07 10.06 -12.80
CA THR A 60 -7.67 9.58 -14.07
C THR A 60 -9.18 9.43 -13.98
N VAL A 61 -9.69 8.87 -12.88
CA VAL A 61 -11.12 8.55 -12.70
C VAL A 61 -11.90 9.69 -12.03
N GLY A 62 -11.24 10.48 -11.18
CA GLY A 62 -11.86 11.51 -10.35
C GLY A 62 -12.53 10.97 -9.07
N SER A 63 -12.39 9.67 -8.79
CA SER A 63 -12.93 9.03 -7.59
C SER A 63 -12.01 7.92 -7.07
N CYS A 64 -12.12 7.62 -5.77
CA CYS A 64 -11.39 6.53 -5.11
C CYS A 64 -12.26 5.28 -4.87
N ASN A 65 -13.53 5.35 -5.25
CA ASN A 65 -14.50 4.29 -5.02
C ASN A 65 -14.33 3.19 -6.10
N ILE A 66 -14.20 1.94 -5.66
CA ILE A 66 -13.91 0.80 -6.52
C ILE A 66 -15.01 0.59 -7.56
N THR A 67 -16.28 0.83 -7.22
CA THR A 67 -17.39 0.70 -8.18
C THR A 67 -17.29 1.71 -9.31
N ASP A 68 -16.93 2.94 -8.99
CA ASP A 68 -16.83 4.03 -9.96
C ASP A 68 -15.61 3.84 -10.86
N ILE A 69 -14.51 3.35 -10.27
CA ILE A 69 -13.34 2.86 -11.00
C ILE A 69 -13.78 1.77 -11.98
N THR A 70 -14.47 0.70 -11.56
CA THR A 70 -14.87 -0.36 -12.50
C THR A 70 -15.79 0.13 -13.63
N ASN A 71 -16.73 1.04 -13.31
CA ASN A 71 -17.68 1.58 -14.28
C ASN A 71 -17.01 2.47 -15.32
N TYR A 72 -16.07 3.33 -14.90
CA TYR A 72 -15.35 4.21 -15.81
C TYR A 72 -14.63 3.43 -16.92
N TYR A 73 -14.11 2.24 -16.60
CA TYR A 73 -13.24 1.48 -17.50
C TYR A 73 -14.02 0.56 -18.42
N ALA A 74 -15.16 0.07 -17.94
CA ALA A 74 -16.13 -0.62 -18.78
C ALA A 74 -16.54 0.26 -19.99
N ILE A 75 -16.48 1.58 -19.83
CA ILE A 75 -16.84 2.56 -20.87
C ILE A 75 -15.63 3.01 -21.69
N HIS A 76 -14.46 3.24 -21.07
CA HIS A 76 -13.36 3.97 -21.70
C HIS A 76 -12.22 3.10 -22.29
N ASN A 77 -12.24 1.77 -22.15
CA ASN A 77 -11.20 0.86 -22.69
C ASN A 77 -9.76 1.40 -22.50
N ALA A 78 -9.50 1.94 -21.29
CA ALA A 78 -8.34 2.80 -21.05
C ALA A 78 -7.07 1.97 -20.82
N SER A 79 -6.13 2.02 -21.78
CA SER A 79 -4.80 1.40 -21.67
C SER A 79 -3.90 2.08 -20.63
N SER A 80 -4.12 3.37 -20.36
CA SER A 80 -3.35 4.19 -19.41
C SER A 80 -3.47 3.77 -17.95
N LEU A 81 -4.29 2.76 -17.68
CA LEU A 81 -4.67 2.35 -16.34
C LEU A 81 -4.07 1.02 -15.89
N PHE A 82 -3.52 0.26 -16.84
CA PHE A 82 -2.61 -0.82 -16.50
C PHE A 82 -1.42 -0.28 -15.70
N ASP A 83 -0.86 0.86 -16.13
CA ASP A 83 0.32 1.44 -15.47
C ASP A 83 0.10 1.76 -13.98
N SER A 84 -1.02 2.39 -13.59
CA SER A 84 -1.22 2.74 -12.19
C SER A 84 -1.68 1.57 -11.31
N LEU A 85 -2.46 0.63 -11.85
CA LEU A 85 -2.82 -0.61 -11.16
C LEU A 85 -1.62 -1.54 -10.98
N ASP A 86 -0.72 -1.62 -11.96
CA ASP A 86 0.51 -2.40 -11.86
C ASP A 86 1.41 -1.84 -10.75
N ILE A 87 1.53 -0.52 -10.65
CA ILE A 87 2.23 0.14 -9.55
C ILE A 87 1.55 -0.14 -8.20
N LEU A 88 0.20 -0.15 -8.16
CA LEU A 88 -0.55 -0.49 -6.94
C LEU A 88 -0.21 -1.92 -6.47
N VAL A 89 -0.27 -2.88 -7.38
CA VAL A 89 -0.01 -4.29 -7.12
C VAL A 89 1.45 -4.49 -6.67
N LEU A 90 2.40 -3.86 -7.36
CA LEU A 90 3.81 -3.90 -6.98
C LEU A 90 4.03 -3.35 -5.56
N ALA A 91 3.38 -2.22 -5.22
CA ALA A 91 3.47 -1.62 -3.89
C ALA A 91 2.84 -2.51 -2.80
N LEU A 92 1.74 -3.21 -3.10
CA LEU A 92 1.12 -4.18 -2.19
C LEU A 92 2.00 -5.41 -1.98
N ILE A 93 2.60 -5.95 -3.03
CA ILE A 93 3.57 -7.07 -2.96
C ILE A 93 4.75 -6.68 -2.08
N PHE A 94 5.27 -5.46 -2.25
CA PHE A 94 6.33 -4.90 -1.43
C PHE A 94 5.90 -4.75 0.04
N LYS A 95 4.69 -4.24 0.31
CA LYS A 95 4.14 -4.11 1.68
C LYS A 95 3.96 -5.46 2.39
N MET A 96 3.63 -6.51 1.64
CA MET A 96 3.45 -7.89 2.15
C MET A 96 4.76 -8.67 2.28
N GLY A 97 5.90 -8.14 1.81
CA GLY A 97 7.18 -8.86 1.82
C GLY A 97 7.19 -10.11 0.93
N LEU A 98 6.38 -10.13 -0.14
CA LEU A 98 6.32 -11.24 -1.07
C LEU A 98 7.59 -11.27 -1.95
N ALA A 99 8.04 -12.47 -2.33
CA ALA A 99 9.17 -12.64 -3.25
C ALA A 99 8.88 -11.90 -4.57
N PRO A 100 9.84 -11.16 -5.16
CA PRO A 100 11.28 -11.08 -4.87
C PRO A 100 11.69 -10.09 -3.76
N LEU A 101 10.77 -9.31 -3.19
CA LEU A 101 11.04 -8.17 -2.32
C LEU A 101 10.94 -8.52 -0.80
N HIS A 102 11.62 -9.57 -0.37
CA HIS A 102 11.52 -10.10 1.01
C HIS A 102 12.75 -9.82 1.89
N SER A 103 13.76 -9.15 1.34
CA SER A 103 15.09 -8.97 1.94
C SER A 103 15.19 -7.78 2.89
#